data_AF-A0A1L7CGF3-F1
#
_entry.id   AF-A0A1L7CGF3-F1
#
_cell.length_a   1.000
_cell.length_b   1.000
_cell.length_c   1.000
_cell.angle_alpha   90.00
_cell.angle_beta   90.00
_cell.angle_gamma   90.00
#
_symmetry.space_group_name_H-M   'P 1'
#
loop_
_entity.id
_entity.type
_entity.pdbx_description
1 polymer ?
#
loop_
_entity_poly.entity_id
_entity_poly.type
_entity_poly.pdbx_seq_one_letter_code
_entity_poly.pdbx_strand_id
1 'polypeptide(L)'
;MWAGVLWWWDRRYLRLPNVVVYPGVVALWGMGLVGGSLGQLVMGLVWPGLYLLVWAFYKGVGGGDIKLACGLGVLVAQQGVGVVVWVVLLAQVTTVAEAVWCRRRRVAHGPHMLAAAVCGVIFG
;
A
#
# COMPACT_ATOMS: atom_id res chain seq x y z
N MET A 1 9.56 8.77 -8.41
CA MET A 1 9.00 10.14 -8.31
C MET A 1 7.58 10.15 -7.69
N TRP A 2 6.62 9.35 -8.19
CA TRP A 2 5.25 9.27 -7.65
C TRP A 2 5.17 8.93 -6.14
N ALA A 3 5.90 7.91 -5.67
CA ALA A 3 5.97 7.53 -4.27
C ALA A 3 6.45 8.66 -3.33
N GLY A 4 7.45 9.44 -3.76
CA GLY A 4 8.00 10.54 -2.96
C GLY A 4 7.02 11.69 -2.75
N VAL A 5 6.20 12.00 -3.77
CA VAL A 5 5.14 13.02 -3.68
C VAL A 5 4.07 12.59 -2.68
N LEU A 6 3.64 11.32 -2.74
CA LEU A 6 2.64 10.77 -1.82
C LEU A 6 3.18 10.70 -0.38
N TRP A 7 4.45 10.32 -0.22
CA TRP A 7 5.12 10.31 1.09
C TRP A 7 5.14 11.69 1.74
N TRP A 8 5.51 12.73 0.99
CA TRP A 8 5.51 14.11 1.49
C TRP A 8 4.10 14.60 1.85
N TRP A 9 3.12 14.32 0.97
CA TRP A 9 1.73 14.75 1.19
C TRP A 9 1.10 14.07 2.40
N ASP A 10 1.31 12.76 2.55
CA ASP A 10 0.75 12.01 3.67
C ASP A 10 1.37 12.47 5.00
N ARG A 11 2.68 12.73 5.02
CA ARG A 11 3.34 13.24 6.23
C ARG A 11 2.90 14.65 6.60
N ARG A 12 2.59 15.51 5.63
CA ARG A 12 2.24 16.92 5.86
C ARG A 12 0.75 17.13 6.17
N TYR A 13 -0.13 16.35 5.56
CA TYR A 13 -1.58 16.57 5.59
C TYR A 13 -2.39 15.38 6.10
N LEU A 14 -1.76 14.23 6.37
CA LEU A 14 -2.43 12.97 6.76
C LEU A 14 -3.58 12.61 5.80
N ARG A 15 -3.41 12.98 4.53
CA ARG A 15 -4.39 12.82 3.45
C ARG A 15 -3.65 12.61 2.14
N LEU A 16 -4.05 11.55 1.45
CA LEU A 16 -3.53 11.24 0.13
C LEU A 16 -4.38 11.94 -0.95
N PRO A 17 -3.77 12.77 -1.82
CA PRO A 17 -4.49 13.48 -2.87
C PRO A 17 -4.96 12.52 -3.96
N ASN A 18 -6.28 12.40 -4.12
CA ASN A 18 -6.91 11.52 -5.12
C ASN A 18 -6.34 11.72 -6.53
N VAL A 19 -6.09 12.97 -6.93
CA VAL A 19 -5.58 13.34 -8.26
C VAL A 19 -4.24 12.68 -8.57
N VAL A 20 -3.42 12.39 -7.55
CA VAL A 20 -2.12 11.73 -7.72
C VAL A 20 -2.27 10.22 -7.54
N VAL A 21 -3.10 9.75 -6.61
CA VAL A 21 -3.26 8.32 -6.33
C VAL A 21 -3.87 7.58 -7.51
N TYR A 22 -4.97 8.09 -8.08
CA TYR A 22 -5.68 7.40 -9.18
C TYR A 22 -4.82 7.12 -10.42
N PRO A 23 -4.10 8.10 -11.02
CA PRO A 23 -3.29 7.83 -12.19
C PRO A 23 -2.15 6.84 -11.90
N GLY A 24 -1.57 6.86 -10.70
CA GLY A 24 -0.56 5.88 -10.33
C GLY A 24 -1.12 4.46 -10.19
N VAL A 25 -2.29 4.31 -9.57
CA VAL A 25 -2.99 3.01 -9.49
C VAL A 25 -3.29 2.50 -10.90
N VAL A 26 -3.84 3.32 -11.78
CA VAL A 26 -4.15 2.93 -13.17
C VAL A 26 -2.88 2.50 -13.92
N ALA A 27 -1.77 3.23 -13.78
CA ALA A 27 -0.51 2.86 -14.41
C ALA A 27 0.03 1.50 -13.91
N LEU A 28 -0.02 1.25 -12.59
CA LEU A 28 0.44 -0.01 -12.00
C LEU A 28 -0.43 -1.20 -12.43
N TRP A 29 -1.74 -1.01 -12.52
CA TRP A 29 -2.66 -2.02 -13.05
C TRP A 29 -2.43 -2.27 -14.54
N GLY A 30 -2.21 -1.22 -15.34
CA GLY A 30 -1.85 -1.36 -16.75
C GLY A 30 -0.57 -2.17 -16.93
N MET A 31 0.46 -1.92 -16.12
CA MET A 31 1.69 -2.73 -16.13
C MET A 31 1.42 -4.18 -15.73
N GLY A 32 0.64 -4.41 -14.68
CA GLY A 32 0.29 -5.75 -14.22
C GLY A 32 -0.52 -6.56 -15.22
N LEU A 33 -1.37 -5.91 -16.02
CA LEU A 33 -2.13 -6.56 -17.10
C LEU A 33 -1.26 -6.97 -18.29
N VAL A 34 -0.18 -6.23 -18.56
CA VAL A 34 0.73 -6.51 -19.68
C VAL A 34 1.76 -7.59 -19.30
N GLY A 35 2.25 -7.60 -18.06
CA GLY A 35 3.34 -8.48 -17.62
C GLY A 35 2.96 -9.62 -16.69
N GLY A 36 1.77 -9.59 -16.09
CA GLY A 36 1.39 -10.49 -15.00
C GLY A 36 0.38 -11.57 -15.38
N SER A 37 0.37 -12.64 -14.59
CA SER A 37 -0.67 -13.68 -14.64
C SER A 37 -1.94 -13.24 -13.89
N LEU A 38 -3.07 -13.86 -14.24
CA LEU A 38 -4.36 -13.63 -13.54
C LEU A 38 -4.23 -13.88 -12.03
N GLY A 39 -3.46 -14.89 -11.63
CA GLY A 39 -3.20 -15.21 -10.21
C GLY A 39 -2.47 -14.07 -9.48
N GLN A 40 -1.50 -13.42 -10.12
CA GLN A 40 -0.81 -12.27 -9.54
C GLN A 40 -1.74 -11.07 -9.40
N LEU A 41 -2.62 -10.82 -10.37
CA LEU A 41 -3.60 -9.75 -10.28
C LEU A 41 -4.59 -9.96 -9.12
N VAL A 42 -5.09 -11.18 -8.95
CA VAL A 42 -5.97 -11.55 -7.83
C VAL A 42 -5.24 -11.37 -6.50
N MET A 43 -3.98 -11.79 -6.41
CA MET A 43 -3.18 -11.63 -5.19
C MET A 43 -2.89 -10.16 -4.88
N GLY A 44 -2.77 -9.31 -5.90
CA GLY A 44 -2.67 -7.87 -5.73
C GLY A 44 -3.89 -7.22 -5.04
N LEU A 45 -5.05 -7.88 -5.08
CA LEU A 45 -6.28 -7.43 -4.40
C LEU A 45 -6.34 -7.82 -2.92
N VAL A 46 -5.46 -8.71 -2.44
CA VAL A 46 -5.46 -9.15 -1.03
C VAL A 46 -5.18 -7.97 -0.10
N TRP A 47 -4.20 -7.13 -0.44
CA TRP A 47 -3.84 -5.97 0.37
C TRP A 47 -4.96 -4.93 0.51
N PRO A 48 -5.56 -4.38 -0.58
CA PRO A 48 -6.69 -3.47 -0.45
C PRO A 48 -7.92 -4.14 0.19
N GLY A 49 -8.13 -5.44 -0.05
CA GLY A 49 -9.20 -6.21 0.59
C GLY A 49 -9.09 -6.23 2.11
N LEU A 50 -7.89 -6.50 2.64
CA LEU A 50 -7.62 -6.45 4.08
C LEU A 50 -7.85 -5.06 4.66
N TYR A 51 -7.40 -4.00 3.98
CA TYR A 51 -7.60 -2.62 4.44
C TYR A 51 -9.09 -2.23 4.44
N LEU A 52 -9.85 -2.70 3.45
CA LEU A 52 -11.29 -2.47 3.36
C LEU A 52 -12.06 -3.21 4.46
N LEU A 53 -11.63 -4.44 4.79
CA LEU A 53 -12.09 -5.21 5.95
C LEU A 53 -11.87 -4.42 7.25
N VAL A 54 -10.63 -3.97 7.50
CA VAL A 54 -10.30 -3.19 8.71
C VAL A 54 -11.09 -1.88 8.76
N TRP A 55 -11.25 -1.20 7.61
CA TRP A 55 -12.07 0.01 7.53
C TRP A 55 -13.54 -0.25 7.89
N ALA A 56 -14.11 -1.35 7.39
CA ALA A 56 -15.50 -1.73 7.66
C ALA A 56 -15.74 -2.01 9.16
N PHE A 57 -14.80 -2.68 9.83
CA PHE A 57 -14.94 -3.08 11.24
C PHE A 57 -14.50 -2.01 12.25
N TYR A 58 -13.44 -1.25 11.95
CA TYR A 58 -12.79 -0.38 12.94
C TYR A 58 -12.77 1.11 12.55
N LYS A 59 -13.13 1.47 11.31
CA LYS A 59 -13.07 2.85 10.76
C LYS A 59 -11.74 3.59 11.00
N GLY A 60 -10.67 2.87 11.30
CA GLY A 60 -9.36 3.41 11.67
C GLY A 60 -8.42 3.66 10.49
N VAL A 61 -8.75 3.12 9.32
CA VAL A 61 -7.93 3.19 8.10
C VAL A 61 -8.46 4.29 7.16
N GLY A 62 -7.57 5.09 6.59
CA GLY A 62 -7.95 6.15 5.66
C GLY A 62 -8.38 5.60 4.30
N GLY A 63 -9.40 6.19 3.68
CA GLY A 63 -9.79 5.82 2.31
C GLY A 63 -8.69 6.07 1.26
N GLY A 64 -7.70 6.91 1.57
CA GLY A 64 -6.49 7.06 0.76
C GLY A 64 -5.60 5.83 0.79
N ASP A 65 -5.45 5.20 1.96
CA ASP A 65 -4.59 4.03 2.17
C ASP A 65 -5.13 2.81 1.43
N ILE A 66 -6.46 2.64 1.38
CA ILE A 66 -7.12 1.57 0.60
C ILE A 66 -6.78 1.71 -0.89
N LYS A 67 -6.83 2.94 -1.42
CA LYS A 67 -6.52 3.20 -2.84
C LYS A 67 -5.03 2.97 -3.13
N LEU A 68 -4.16 3.40 -2.22
CA LEU A 68 -2.72 3.16 -2.32
C LEU A 68 -2.40 1.66 -2.32
N ALA A 69 -3.01 0.91 -1.39
CA ALA A 69 -2.89 -0.56 -1.31
C ALA A 69 -3.29 -1.23 -2.62
N CYS A 70 -4.31 -0.71 -3.31
CA CYS A 70 -4.78 -1.25 -4.58
C CYS A 70 -3.74 -1.14 -5.71
N GLY A 71 -2.96 -0.06 -5.74
CA GLY A 71 -1.86 0.07 -6.71
C GLY A 71 -0.64 -0.76 -6.31
N LEU A 72 -0.21 -0.63 -5.05
CA LEU A 72 1.00 -1.30 -4.56
C LEU A 72 0.87 -2.82 -4.51
N GLY A 73 -0.33 -3.33 -4.21
CA GLY A 73 -0.61 -4.76 -4.20
C GLY A 73 -0.31 -5.41 -5.55
N VAL A 74 -0.74 -4.80 -6.66
CA VAL A 74 -0.44 -5.31 -8.00
C VAL A 74 1.04 -5.27 -8.31
N LEU A 75 1.72 -4.16 -7.96
CA LEU A 75 3.16 -4.00 -8.18
C LEU A 75 3.97 -5.10 -7.46
N VAL A 76 3.65 -5.36 -6.20
CA VAL A 76 4.33 -6.37 -5.37
C VAL A 76 3.97 -7.78 -5.84
N ALA A 77 2.72 -8.00 -6.27
CA ALA A 77 2.31 -9.30 -6.79
C ALA A 77 3.02 -9.70 -8.09
N GLN A 78 3.56 -8.74 -8.85
CA GLN A 78 4.41 -9.06 -10.01
C GLN A 78 5.70 -9.78 -9.60
N GLN A 79 6.22 -9.55 -8.40
CA GLN A 79 7.42 -10.22 -7.89
C GLN A 79 7.12 -11.64 -7.39
N GLY A 80 5.90 -11.86 -6.93
CA GLY A 80 5.43 -13.19 -6.55
C GLY A 80 4.36 -13.15 -5.47
N VAL A 81 3.56 -14.21 -5.43
CA VAL A 81 2.45 -14.34 -4.47
C VAL A 81 2.96 -14.34 -3.02
N GLY A 82 4.09 -15.01 -2.75
CA GLY A 82 4.70 -15.03 -1.41
C GLY A 82 5.23 -13.67 -0.96
N VAL A 83 5.65 -12.82 -1.90
CA VAL A 83 6.17 -11.48 -1.62
C VAL A 83 5.07 -10.57 -1.09
N VAL A 84 3.85 -10.68 -1.64
CA VAL A 84 2.69 -9.90 -1.17
C VAL A 84 2.45 -10.10 0.33
N VAL A 85 2.51 -11.35 0.81
CA VAL A 85 2.22 -11.66 2.21
C VAL A 85 3.23 -11.01 3.14
N TRP A 86 4.53 -11.20 2.89
CA TRP A 86 5.56 -10.63 3.76
C TRP A 86 5.62 -9.11 3.69
N VAL A 87 5.36 -8.50 2.52
CA VAL A 87 5.31 -7.05 2.37
C VAL A 87 4.12 -6.43 3.12
N VAL A 88 2.95 -7.05 3.05
CA VAL A 88 1.77 -6.62 3.83
C VAL A 88 2.09 -6.66 5.32
N LEU A 89 2.69 -7.77 5.79
CA LEU A 89 3.09 -7.94 7.19
C LEU A 89 4.12 -6.90 7.60
N LEU A 90 5.15 -6.66 6.79
CA LEU A 90 6.18 -5.66 7.04
C LEU A 90 5.55 -4.27 7.21
N ALA A 91 4.66 -3.88 6.30
CA ALA A 91 3.96 -2.60 6.37
C ALA A 91 3.12 -2.46 7.66
N GLN A 92 2.43 -3.52 8.10
CA GLN A 92 1.65 -3.48 9.34
C GLN A 92 2.57 -3.37 10.56
N VAL A 93 3.62 -4.18 10.62
CA VAL A 93 4.55 -4.21 11.75
C VAL A 93 5.24 -2.85 11.92
N THR A 94 5.73 -2.23 10.84
CA THR A 94 6.40 -0.93 10.93
C THR A 94 5.43 0.19 11.32
N THR A 95 4.19 0.14 10.83
CA THR A 95 3.14 1.11 11.20
C THR A 95 2.77 0.99 12.68
N VAL A 96 2.58 -0.23 13.18
CA VAL A 96 2.26 -0.49 14.60
C VAL A 96 3.45 -0.13 15.50
N ALA A 97 4.67 -0.47 15.11
CA ALA A 97 5.87 -0.12 15.85
C ALA A 97 6.02 1.40 16.03
N GLU A 98 5.78 2.19 14.96
CA GLU A 98 5.79 3.65 15.08
C GLU A 98 4.65 4.16 15.97
N ALA A 99 3.45 3.59 15.84
CA ALA A 99 2.32 3.98 16.69
C ALA A 99 2.60 3.76 18.18
N VAL A 100 3.21 2.63 18.53
CA VAL A 100 3.61 2.29 19.90
C VAL A 100 4.75 3.20 20.37
N TRP A 101 5.78 3.39 19.56
CA TRP A 101 6.95 4.21 19.91
C TRP A 101 6.60 5.68 20.11
N CYS A 102 5.83 6.26 19.20
CA CYS A 102 5.41 7.66 19.26
C CYS A 102 4.21 7.87 20.21
N ARG A 103 3.60 6.80 20.75
CA ARG A 103 2.35 6.82 21.54
C ARG A 103 1.22 7.61 20.88
N ARG A 104 1.14 7.57 19.54
CA ARG A 104 0.13 8.31 18.76
C ARG A 104 -0.96 7.37 18.27
N ARG A 105 -2.22 7.76 18.49
CA ARG A 105 -3.39 7.02 17.97
C ARG A 105 -3.58 7.15 16.45
N ARG A 106 -2.92 8.12 15.80
CA ARG A 106 -2.96 8.30 14.34
C ARG A 106 -1.53 8.44 13.82
N VAL A 107 -1.17 7.57 12.90
CA VAL A 107 0.13 7.53 12.22
C VAL A 107 -0.13 7.50 10.72
N ALA A 108 0.75 8.13 9.94
CA ALA A 108 0.71 8.10 8.48
C ALA A 108 1.05 6.68 8.00
N HIS A 109 0.11 6.00 7.35
CA HIS A 109 0.32 4.62 6.88
C HIS A 109 1.05 4.59 5.52
N GLY A 110 0.87 5.63 4.70
CA GLY A 110 1.44 5.72 3.35
C GLY A 110 2.96 5.53 3.30
N PRO A 111 3.75 6.18 4.17
CA PRO A 111 5.20 5.98 4.23
C PRO A 111 5.64 4.54 4.41
N HIS A 112 5.02 3.83 5.35
CA HIS A 112 5.34 2.42 5.64
C HIS A 112 4.94 1.51 4.51
N MET A 113 3.79 1.76 3.89
CA MET A 113 3.32 0.99 2.74
C MET A 113 4.26 1.16 1.54
N LEU A 114 4.71 2.39 1.27
CA LEU A 114 5.66 2.67 0.19
C LEU A 114 7.03 2.03 0.48
N ALA A 115 7.55 2.15 1.70
CA ALA A 115 8.82 1.54 2.08
C ALA A 115 8.76 0.01 1.97
N ALA A 116 7.69 -0.61 2.46
CA ALA A 116 7.51 -2.04 2.38
C ALA A 116 7.38 -2.52 0.93
N ALA A 117 6.64 -1.80 0.08
CA ALA A 117 6.52 -2.12 -1.34
C ALA A 117 7.87 -2.01 -2.05
N VAL A 118 8.70 -1.00 -1.75
CA VAL A 118 10.06 -0.88 -2.30
C VAL A 118 10.92 -2.07 -1.88
N CYS A 119 10.88 -2.47 -0.61
CA CYS A 119 11.58 -3.68 -0.16
C CYS A 119 11.09 -4.92 -0.92
N GLY A 120 9.78 -5.09 -1.09
CA GLY A 120 9.21 -6.20 -1.86
C GLY A 120 9.66 -6.24 -3.31
N VAL A 121 9.85 -5.08 -3.94
CA VAL A 121 10.34 -5.00 -5.33
C VAL A 121 11.84 -5.26 -5.44
N ILE A 122 12.63 -4.90 -4.42
CA ILE A 122 14.09 -5.08 -4.43
C ILE A 122 14.48 -6.52 -4.07
N PHE A 123 13.76 -7.14 -3.12
CA PHE A 123 14.09 -8.45 -2.55
C PHE A 123 13.14 -9.57 -2.98
N GLY A 124 12.20 -9.28 -3.87
CA GLY A 124 11.17 -10.20 -4.37
C GLY A 124 11.63 -11.04 -5.55
#